data_AF-A0A8X7WG85-F1
#
_entry.id   AF-A0A8X7WG85-F1
#
_cell.length_a   1.000
_cell.length_b   1.000
_cell.length_c   1.000
_cell.angle_alpha   90.00
_cell.angle_beta   90.00
_cell.angle_gamma   90.00
#
_symmetry.space_group_name_H-M   'P 1'
#
loop_
_entity.id
_entity.type
_entity.pdbx_description
1 polymer ?
#
loop_
_entity_poly.entity_id
_entity_poly.type
_entity_poly.pdbx_seq_one_letter_code
_entity_poly.pdbx_strand_id
1 'polypeptide(L)' 'MFLGCGRPVAPLLKSYASVETLSISELNDFVITALSQDIGFISTGKVTGIKLDKGWCYVSCSSHKD' A
#
# COMPACT_ATOMS: atom_id res chain seq x y z
N MET A 1 -3.91 36.37 -12.21
CA MET A 1 -3.37 36.22 -10.84
C MET A 1 -3.56 34.77 -10.44
N PHE A 2 -2.47 34.00 -10.45
CA PHE A 2 -2.44 32.66 -9.86
C PHE A 2 -1.68 32.80 -8.53
N LEU A 3 -2.40 32.71 -7.42
CA LEU A 3 -1.84 32.63 -6.07
C LEU A 3 -1.82 31.16 -5.66
N GLY A 4 -0.61 30.63 -5.43
CA GLY A 4 -0.36 29.20 -5.32
C GLY A 4 -0.33 28.64 -3.90
N CYS A 5 -0.27 27.32 -3.83
CA CYS A 5 0.71 26.57 -3.04
C CYS A 5 0.71 25.14 -3.59
N GLY A 6 1.83 24.72 -4.15
CA GLY A 6 1.94 23.45 -4.86
C GLY A 6 1.89 22.24 -3.93
N ARG A 7 1.10 21.26 -4.32
CA ARG A 7 1.61 19.90 -4.54
C ARG A 7 1.00 19.42 -5.85
N PRO A 8 1.80 19.17 -6.91
CA PRO A 8 1.34 18.24 -7.92
C PRO A 8 1.24 16.90 -7.18
N VAL A 9 0.02 16.44 -6.93
CA VAL A 9 -0.24 15.00 -6.83
C VAL A 9 0.10 14.49 -8.22
N ALA A 10 1.40 14.27 -8.46
CA ALA A 10 1.87 13.74 -9.72
C ALA A 10 1.01 12.51 -10.05
N PRO A 11 0.74 12.21 -11.32
CA PRO A 11 -0.03 11.01 -11.65
C PRO A 11 0.76 9.79 -11.16
N LEU A 12 0.45 9.30 -9.95
CA LEU A 12 1.18 8.27 -9.19
C LEU A 12 1.04 6.87 -9.79
N LEU A 13 0.88 6.79 -11.11
CA LEU A 13 0.60 5.57 -11.86
C LEU A 13 1.25 5.63 -13.24
N LYS A 14 2.54 5.96 -13.32
CA LYS A 14 3.31 5.70 -14.54
C LYS A 14 4.65 5.03 -14.22
N SER A 15 4.68 3.75 -14.61
CA SER A 15 5.79 2.80 -14.60
C SER A 15 5.94 1.99 -13.31
N TYR A 16 5.87 0.69 -13.50
CA TYR A 16 5.96 -0.46 -12.59
C TYR A 16 7.25 -0.53 -11.74
N ALA A 17 7.96 0.59 -11.54
CA ALA A 17 9.26 0.66 -10.87
C ALA A 17 9.35 1.79 -9.81
N SER A 18 8.36 2.68 -9.68
CA SER A 18 8.38 3.76 -8.69
C SER A 18 7.37 3.49 -7.58
N VAL A 19 7.62 2.48 -6.75
CA VAL A 19 6.83 2.36 -5.53
C VAL A 19 7.26 3.51 -4.61
N GLU A 20 6.36 4.45 -4.33
CA GLU A 20 6.67 5.57 -3.45
C GLU A 20 6.99 5.05 -2.05
N THR A 21 8.11 5.51 -1.50
CA THR A 21 8.47 5.24 -0.11
C THR A 21 7.58 6.11 0.77
N LEU A 22 6.58 5.50 1.41
CA LEU A 22 5.62 6.19 2.26
C LEU A 22 5.81 5.78 3.72
N SER A 23 5.71 6.73 4.63
CA SER A 23 5.59 6.41 6.06
C SER A 23 4.20 5.81 6.36
N ILE A 24 4.10 5.06 7.46
CA ILE A 24 2.82 4.47 7.89
C ILE A 24 1.77 5.57 8.16
N SER A 25 2.17 6.74 8.67
CA SER A 25 1.25 7.87 8.88
C SER A 25 0.70 8.42 7.57
N GLU A 26 1.55 8.62 6.55
CA GLU A 26 1.12 9.11 5.24
C GLU A 26 0.21 8.11 4.53
N LEU A 27 0.51 6.82 4.66
CA LEU A 27 -0.35 5.76 4.14
C LEU A 27 -1.72 5.76 4.83
N ASN A 28 -1.77 5.93 6.16
CA ASN A 28 -3.04 5.96 6.90
C ASN A 28 -3.90 7.14 6.46
N ASP A 29 -3.31 8.33 6.36
CA ASP A 29 -4.02 9.53 5.90
C ASP A 29 -4.55 9.33 4.47
N PHE A 30 -3.77 8.68 3.60
CA PHE A 30 -4.20 8.34 2.26
C PHE A 30 -5.38 7.36 2.25
N VAL A 31 -5.31 6.25 2.98
CA VAL A 31 -6.37 5.22 3.03
C VAL A 31 -7.69 5.78 3.56
N ILE A 32 -7.65 6.72 4.50
CA ILE A 32 -8.85 7.33 5.08
C ILE A 32 -9.52 8.32 4.10
N THR A 33 -8.74 8.97 3.25
CA THR A 33 -9.22 10.10 2.42
C THR A 33 -9.39 9.75 0.94
N ALA A 34 -8.76 8.69 0.46
CA ALA A 34 -8.80 8.30 -0.93
C ALA A 34 -10.10 7.58 -1.32
N LEU A 35 -10.49 7.76 -2.58
CA LEU A 35 -11.51 6.92 -3.21
C LEU A 35 -10.99 5.49 -3.34
N SER A 36 -11.89 4.51 -3.42
CA SER A 36 -11.52 3.10 -3.57
C SER A 36 -10.71 2.88 -4.85
N GLN A 37 -9.42 2.60 -4.70
CA GLN A 37 -8.49 2.31 -5.79
C GLN A 37 -7.38 1.38 -5.30
N ASP A 38 -6.78 0.64 -6.23
CA ASP A 38 -5.61 -0.18 -5.92
C ASP A 38 -4.37 0.70 -5.71
N ILE A 39 -3.59 0.39 -4.69
CA ILE A 39 -2.33 1.09 -4.37
C ILE A 39 -1.19 0.12 -4.10
N GLY A 40 0.00 0.49 -4.55
CA GLY A 40 1.26 -0.17 -4.19
C GLY A 40 2.15 0.80 -3.43
N PHE A 41 2.72 0.37 -2.31
CA PHE A 41 3.62 1.19 -1.47
C PHE A 41 4.76 0.34 -0.89
N ILE A 42 5.87 0.99 -0.53
CA ILE A 42 6.99 0.39 0.20
C ILE A 42 7.18 1.20 1.48
N SER A 43 7.30 0.51 2.60
CA SER A 43 7.61 1.13 3.89
C SER A 43 8.61 0.28 4.67
N THR A 44 9.53 0.93 5.36
CA THR A 44 10.45 0.26 6.30
C THR A 44 9.86 0.35 7.71
N GLY A 45 9.71 -0.79 8.38
CA GLY A 45 9.17 -0.86 9.74
C GLY A 45 9.82 -1.94 10.58
N LYS A 46 9.84 -1.76 11.90
CA LYS A 46 10.25 -2.79 12.86
C LYS A 46 9.05 -3.67 13.19
N VAL A 47 9.22 -4.99 13.10
CA VAL A 47 8.19 -5.94 13.54
C VAL A 47 8.06 -5.88 15.07
N THR A 48 6.87 -5.54 15.57
CA THR A 48 6.58 -5.41 17.01
C THR A 48 5.87 -6.62 17.58
N GLY A 49 5.20 -7.42 16.74
CA GLY A 49 4.52 -8.63 17.16
C GLY A 49 3.89 -9.36 15.98
N ILE A 50 3.65 -10.65 16.17
CA ILE A 50 2.94 -11.53 15.24
C ILE A 50 1.69 -11.98 15.98
N LYS A 51 0.50 -11.70 15.41
CA LYS A 51 -0.73 -12.30 15.93
C LYS A 51 -0.68 -13.79 15.59
N LEU A 52 -1.21 -14.70 16.40
CA LEU A 52 -1.19 -16.15 16.11
C LEU A 52 -2.55 -16.79 16.32
N ASP A 53 -3.52 -16.00 16.73
CA ASP A 53 -4.81 -16.45 17.21
C ASP A 53 -5.65 -17.08 16.09
N LYS A 54 -5.74 -16.46 14.89
CA LYS A 54 -6.44 -16.99 13.69
C LYS A 54 -5.92 -16.37 12.39
N GLY A 55 -6.06 -17.09 11.25
CA GLY A 55 -5.95 -16.50 9.90
C GLY A 55 -4.55 -16.42 9.28
N TRP A 56 -3.53 -17.02 9.90
CA TRP A 56 -2.13 -16.98 9.41
C TRP A 56 -1.81 -18.03 8.35
N CYS A 57 -2.48 -19.18 8.43
CA CYS A 57 -2.38 -20.24 7.44
C CYS A 57 -3.76 -20.47 6.83
N TYR A 58 -3.81 -20.65 5.51
CA TYR A 58 -4.99 -21.11 4.81
C TYR A 58 -4.68 -22.43 4.11
N VAL A 59 -5.70 -23.28 3.96
CA VAL A 59 -5.59 -24.53 3.20
C VAL A 59 -5.74 -24.19 1.72
N SER A 60 -4.76 -24.57 0.89
CA SER A 60 -4.82 -24.44 -0.56
C SER A 60 -5.12 -25.79 -1.22
N CYS A 61 -5.76 -25.76 -2.38
CA CYS A 61 -5.97 -26.95 -3.20
C CYS A 61 -4.63 -27.42 -3.79
N SER A 62 -4.36 -28.72 -3.75
CA SER A 62 -3.22 -29.31 -4.46
C SER A 62 -3.57 -29.53 -5.92
N SER A 63 -2.88 -28.83 -6.82
CA SER A 63 -3.05 -28.98 -8.27
C SER A 63 -2.30 -30.21 -8.79
N HIS A 64 -2.81 -31.42 -8.53
CA HIS A 64 -2.35 -32.61 -9.26
C HIS A 64 -3.16 -32.73 -10.57
N LYS A 65 -2.46 -32.67 -11.70
CA LYS A 65 -2.93 -33.15 -13.00
C LYS A 65 -2.30 -34.52 -13.20
N ASP A 66 -3.07 -35.57 -12.95
CA ASP A 66 -2.75 -36.89 -13.47
C ASP A 66 -2.94 -36.93 -14.99
#